data_AF-A0AAU1Z618-F1
#
_entry.id   AF-A0AAU1Z618-F1
#
_cell.length_a   1.000
_cell.length_b   1.000
_cell.length_c   1.000
_cell.angle_alpha   90.00
_cell.angle_beta   90.00
_cell.angle_gamma   90.00
#
_symmetry.space_group_name_H-M   'P 1'
#
loop_
_entity.id
_entity.type
_entity.pdbx_description
1 polymer ?
#
loop_
_entity_poly.entity_id
_entity_poly.type
_entity_poly.pdbx_seq_one_letter_code
_entity_poly.pdbx_strand_id
1 'polypeptide(L)'
;MPKFTTYDGTELAYRTQGEGEPLVCLPGGPMRNADYLGDLGGLAAHRTLILLDARGTGASAEPADPGTYRCDRQVGDVEALRAHLGLERMDLLGHSASGALATLYAAAHPERIRSLVLVTAAGRAVGVDTTDEEWDKAVEVFAERPWYPESRAALSTIGPDTPLPRLLEIVSPFAYGRWDAAAQEHAAAAEREIRWEAASAYHGEGAYDPETTRRALTGLAAPVLMLAGEYDAGPTPAKAAEAAACFPDAELVVQAGAGHYPWVDDAEAFVRSVVAFLDPEVRTVTVDGVRLAYRVRGPEGAPPVVLVHGRGENGTDWNGIARELAADHRVYAPDLRGHGLSDRPGGHGLSDGHGGYGFEDFRDELGGFLRALGLAGATVVAHSMGGGAACLLAQREPGLIGRLVLEEPPAFLPLDPPRPVAERPDGPLAFDWEIVTTTDAQLNSPDPAWREGLATITAPTLVLAGGPSSHVPQEHLERLAGRIPGARLVTIEAGHLVHASRPEEFLAALREFGLRASDGE
;
A
#
# COMPACT_ATOMS: atom_id res chain seq x y z
N MET A 1 -26.55 -18.22 3.69
CA MET A 1 -25.15 -18.09 4.10
C MET A 1 -24.54 -19.49 4.10
N PRO A 2 -23.45 -19.73 3.37
CA PRO A 2 -22.71 -20.99 3.44
C PRO A 2 -22.33 -21.35 4.87
N LYS A 3 -22.26 -22.65 5.15
CA LYS A 3 -21.92 -23.19 6.47
C LYS A 3 -21.03 -24.41 6.36
N PHE A 4 -20.22 -24.65 7.39
CA PHE A 4 -19.34 -25.80 7.53
C PHE A 4 -19.31 -26.27 8.99
N THR A 5 -18.95 -27.54 9.19
CA THR A 5 -18.80 -28.11 10.52
C THR A 5 -17.33 -28.08 10.92
N THR A 6 -17.04 -27.56 12.12
CA THR A 6 -15.67 -27.51 12.68
C THR A 6 -15.34 -28.75 13.50
N TYR A 7 -14.11 -28.81 14.03
CA TYR A 7 -13.50 -29.98 14.68
C TYR A 7 -14.29 -30.57 15.87
N ASP A 8 -15.13 -29.77 16.53
CA ASP A 8 -15.93 -30.16 17.69
C ASP A 8 -17.42 -30.37 17.35
N GLY A 9 -17.78 -30.32 16.07
CA GLY A 9 -19.16 -30.46 15.60
C GLY A 9 -19.97 -29.16 15.56
N THR A 10 -19.40 -28.03 16.00
CA THR A 10 -20.07 -26.72 15.87
C THR A 10 -20.23 -26.33 14.41
N GLU A 11 -21.42 -25.86 14.03
CA GLU A 11 -21.70 -25.39 12.68
C GLU A 11 -21.40 -23.89 12.57
N LEU A 12 -20.43 -23.52 11.74
CA LEU A 12 -20.00 -22.14 11.53
C LEU A 12 -20.46 -21.66 10.15
N ALA A 13 -20.68 -20.36 10.04
CA ALA A 13 -21.14 -19.71 8.84
C ALA A 13 -20.12 -18.67 8.35
N TYR A 14 -20.08 -18.46 7.04
CA TYR A 14 -19.27 -17.42 6.44
C TYR A 14 -20.00 -16.76 5.28
N ARG A 15 -19.57 -15.57 4.89
CA ARG A 15 -20.04 -14.87 3.69
C ARG A 15 -18.95 -14.75 2.66
N THR A 16 -19.37 -14.58 1.42
CA THR A 16 -18.48 -14.30 0.30
C THR A 16 -18.97 -13.06 -0.44
N GLN A 17 -18.04 -12.16 -0.75
CA GLN A 17 -18.29 -10.95 -1.53
C GLN A 17 -17.06 -10.60 -2.36
N GLY A 18 -17.29 -10.05 -3.56
CA GLY A 18 -16.21 -9.60 -4.45
C GLY A 18 -15.83 -10.61 -5.53
N GLU A 19 -14.77 -10.27 -6.26
CA GLU A 19 -14.23 -11.07 -7.36
C GLU A 19 -12.70 -11.20 -7.24
N GLY A 20 -12.12 -12.25 -7.83
CA GLY A 20 -10.68 -12.52 -7.79
C GLY A 20 -10.27 -13.59 -6.78
N GLU A 21 -8.97 -13.65 -6.48
CA GLU A 21 -8.39 -14.65 -5.57
C GLU A 21 -9.00 -14.58 -4.15
N PRO A 22 -9.22 -15.72 -3.48
CA PRO A 22 -9.86 -15.75 -2.16
C PRO A 22 -8.96 -15.14 -1.07
N LEU A 23 -9.56 -14.32 -0.22
CA LEU A 23 -8.96 -13.79 1.01
C LEU A 23 -9.84 -14.17 2.20
N VAL A 24 -9.34 -15.00 3.11
CA VAL A 24 -10.07 -15.36 4.33
C VAL A 24 -9.90 -14.25 5.35
N CYS A 25 -11.00 -13.65 5.80
CA CYS A 25 -11.03 -12.52 6.72
C CYS A 25 -11.60 -12.96 8.07
N LEU A 26 -10.82 -12.79 9.13
CA LEU A 26 -11.21 -13.07 10.51
C LEU A 26 -11.59 -11.76 11.21
N PRO A 27 -12.86 -11.59 11.64
CA PRO A 27 -13.30 -10.38 12.30
C PRO A 27 -12.62 -10.22 13.66
N GLY A 28 -12.18 -9.00 13.92
CA GLY A 28 -11.69 -8.56 15.22
C GLY A 28 -12.81 -8.10 16.15
N GLY A 29 -12.46 -7.47 17.27
CA GLY A 29 -13.35 -7.35 18.41
C GLY A 29 -13.64 -8.76 18.96
N PRO A 30 -13.18 -9.13 20.16
CA PRO A 30 -13.32 -10.51 20.62
C PRO A 30 -14.79 -10.92 20.55
N MET A 31 -15.08 -11.91 19.71
CA MET A 31 -16.44 -12.40 19.44
C MET A 31 -17.42 -11.36 18.85
N ARG A 32 -16.95 -10.43 18.02
CA ARG A 32 -17.78 -9.65 17.08
C ARG A 32 -18.04 -10.47 15.81
N ASN A 33 -19.25 -10.41 15.27
CA ASN A 33 -19.54 -11.01 13.96
C ASN A 33 -18.81 -10.26 12.83
N ALA A 34 -18.86 -10.79 11.60
CA ALA A 34 -18.13 -10.20 10.49
C ALA A 34 -18.82 -9.02 9.78
N ASP A 35 -19.99 -8.55 10.26
CA ASP A 35 -20.79 -7.53 9.56
C ASP A 35 -20.02 -6.22 9.36
N TYR A 36 -19.32 -5.77 10.40
CA TYR A 36 -18.61 -4.50 10.40
C TYR A 36 -17.44 -4.41 9.41
N LEU A 37 -16.90 -5.56 8.97
CA LEU A 37 -15.85 -5.56 7.95
C LEU A 37 -16.36 -5.01 6.62
N GLY A 38 -17.66 -5.13 6.33
CA GLY A 38 -18.26 -4.70 5.08
C GLY A 38 -17.53 -5.28 3.87
N ASP A 39 -17.13 -4.42 2.95
CA ASP A 39 -16.27 -4.75 1.80
C ASP A 39 -14.80 -4.35 2.01
N LEU A 40 -14.42 -4.00 3.24
CA LEU A 40 -13.12 -3.51 3.65
C LEU A 40 -12.65 -2.28 2.85
N GLY A 41 -13.55 -1.33 2.65
CA GLY A 41 -13.25 -0.07 1.96
C GLY A 41 -13.14 -0.23 0.44
N GLY A 42 -13.83 -1.22 -0.13
CA GLY A 42 -13.78 -1.54 -1.56
C GLY A 42 -12.75 -2.62 -1.95
N LEU A 43 -12.10 -3.28 -0.98
CA LEU A 43 -11.18 -4.39 -1.25
C LEU A 43 -11.83 -5.55 -2.02
N ALA A 44 -13.16 -5.70 -1.90
CA ALA A 44 -13.94 -6.68 -2.66
C ALA A 44 -13.88 -6.48 -4.20
N ALA A 45 -13.44 -5.32 -4.69
CA ALA A 45 -13.19 -5.11 -6.11
C ALA A 45 -11.90 -5.82 -6.61
N HIS A 46 -11.05 -6.27 -5.69
CA HIS A 46 -9.74 -6.88 -5.98
C HIS A 46 -9.61 -8.32 -5.48
N ARG A 47 -10.44 -8.74 -4.52
CA ARG A 47 -10.41 -10.06 -3.88
C ARG A 47 -11.81 -10.58 -3.63
N THR A 48 -11.94 -11.91 -3.64
CA THR A 48 -13.11 -12.57 -3.09
C THR A 48 -12.94 -12.67 -1.57
N LEU A 49 -13.58 -11.78 -0.83
CA LEU A 49 -13.55 -11.76 0.63
C LEU A 49 -14.39 -12.91 1.19
N ILE A 50 -13.79 -13.74 2.05
CA ILE A 50 -14.46 -14.81 2.78
C ILE A 50 -14.52 -14.39 4.25
N LEU A 51 -15.67 -13.86 4.66
CA LEU A 51 -15.89 -13.27 5.98
C LEU A 51 -16.44 -14.32 6.95
N LEU A 52 -15.62 -14.82 7.88
CA LEU A 52 -16.01 -15.85 8.85
C LEU A 52 -16.78 -15.23 10.02
N ASP A 53 -17.98 -15.73 10.32
CA ASP A 53 -18.59 -15.48 11.63
C ASP A 53 -17.98 -16.46 12.65
N ALA A 54 -17.30 -15.94 13.67
CA ALA A 54 -16.77 -16.76 14.75
C ALA A 54 -17.88 -17.57 15.44
N ARG A 55 -17.53 -18.68 16.09
CA ARG A 55 -18.47 -19.51 16.87
C ARG A 55 -19.36 -18.68 17.79
N GLY A 56 -20.66 -18.95 17.81
CA GLY A 56 -21.65 -18.20 18.59
C GLY A 56 -21.98 -16.78 18.11
N THR A 57 -21.32 -16.25 17.08
CA THR A 57 -21.60 -14.91 16.52
C THR A 57 -22.33 -15.00 15.18
N GLY A 58 -22.96 -13.90 14.76
CA GLY A 58 -23.63 -13.83 13.45
C GLY A 58 -24.60 -14.99 13.22
N ALA A 59 -24.42 -15.75 12.15
CA ALA A 59 -25.20 -16.98 11.91
C ALA A 59 -24.47 -18.30 12.21
N SER A 60 -23.31 -18.24 12.88
CA SER A 60 -22.61 -19.39 13.44
C SER A 60 -23.32 -19.89 14.71
N ALA A 61 -23.37 -21.21 14.88
CA ALA A 61 -23.98 -21.83 16.05
C ALA A 61 -23.14 -21.59 17.31
N GLU A 62 -23.81 -21.59 18.46
CA GLU A 62 -23.15 -21.64 19.76
C GLU A 62 -22.51 -23.04 19.96
N PRO A 63 -21.25 -23.12 20.41
CA PRO A 63 -20.60 -24.38 20.69
C PRO A 63 -21.22 -25.04 21.91
N ALA A 64 -21.20 -26.38 21.94
CA ALA A 64 -21.69 -27.15 23.09
C ALA A 64 -20.82 -26.93 24.35
N ASP A 65 -19.52 -26.67 24.18
CA ASP A 65 -18.59 -26.32 25.25
C ASP A 65 -18.18 -24.84 25.15
N PRO A 66 -18.66 -23.95 26.04
CA PRO A 66 -18.25 -22.54 26.06
C PRO A 66 -16.74 -22.31 26.25
N GLY A 67 -16.00 -23.28 26.81
CA GLY A 67 -14.54 -23.19 26.93
C GLY A 67 -13.81 -23.08 25.59
N THR A 68 -14.48 -23.43 24.51
CA THR A 68 -13.96 -23.34 23.14
C THR A 68 -14.06 -21.93 22.52
N TYR A 69 -14.69 -20.97 23.19
CA TYR A 69 -14.62 -19.56 22.78
C TYR A 69 -13.21 -18.97 22.86
N ARG A 70 -12.30 -19.62 23.62
CA ARG A 70 -10.91 -19.19 23.79
C ARG A 70 -10.16 -19.13 22.45
N CYS A 71 -9.31 -18.11 22.28
CA CYS A 71 -8.64 -17.80 21.01
C CYS A 71 -7.86 -18.99 20.40
N ASP A 72 -7.05 -19.71 21.20
CA ASP A 72 -6.30 -20.90 20.75
C ASP A 72 -7.21 -22.03 20.23
N ARG A 73 -8.42 -22.16 20.79
CA ARG A 73 -9.39 -23.19 20.36
C ARG A 73 -10.00 -22.87 19.00
N GLN A 74 -10.02 -21.60 18.59
CA GLN A 74 -10.54 -21.20 17.29
C GLN A 74 -9.54 -21.42 16.15
N VAL A 75 -8.28 -21.78 16.42
CA VAL A 75 -7.32 -22.20 15.37
C VAL A 75 -7.88 -23.36 14.54
N GLY A 76 -8.58 -24.30 15.19
CA GLY A 76 -9.24 -25.40 14.51
C GLY A 76 -10.41 -24.97 13.61
N ASP A 77 -11.05 -23.83 13.89
CA ASP A 77 -12.12 -23.29 13.05
C ASP A 77 -11.55 -22.74 11.74
N VAL A 78 -10.42 -22.06 11.83
CA VAL A 78 -9.70 -21.52 10.66
C VAL A 78 -9.21 -22.68 9.77
N GLU A 79 -8.64 -23.74 10.35
CA GLU A 79 -8.23 -24.93 9.59
C GLU A 79 -9.42 -25.66 8.96
N ALA A 80 -10.52 -25.82 9.70
CA ALA A 80 -11.74 -26.44 9.16
C ALA A 80 -12.34 -25.62 8.01
N LEU A 81 -12.33 -24.29 8.08
CA LEU A 81 -12.76 -23.42 6.99
C LEU A 81 -11.86 -23.59 5.75
N ARG A 82 -10.54 -23.54 5.92
CA ARG A 82 -9.58 -23.76 4.82
C ARG A 82 -9.84 -25.10 4.12
N ALA A 83 -10.00 -26.17 4.90
CA ALA A 83 -10.27 -27.51 4.39
C ALA A 83 -11.63 -27.58 3.67
N HIS A 84 -12.67 -26.97 4.24
CA HIS A 84 -14.01 -26.90 3.64
C HIS A 84 -14.01 -26.20 2.27
N LEU A 85 -13.22 -25.13 2.14
CA LEU A 85 -13.06 -24.38 0.89
C LEU A 85 -12.14 -25.09 -0.13
N GLY A 86 -11.46 -26.17 0.27
CA GLY A 86 -10.54 -26.91 -0.60
C GLY A 86 -9.24 -26.17 -0.91
N LEU A 87 -8.85 -25.19 -0.09
CA LEU A 87 -7.66 -24.37 -0.32
C LEU A 87 -6.40 -25.09 0.17
N GLU A 88 -5.42 -25.37 -0.68
CA GLU A 88 -4.14 -25.97 -0.22
C GLU A 88 -3.40 -25.04 0.75
N ARG A 89 -3.34 -23.76 0.39
CA ARG A 89 -2.86 -22.61 1.16
C ARG A 89 -3.83 -21.45 0.94
N MET A 90 -3.86 -20.48 1.85
CA MET A 90 -4.74 -19.32 1.76
C MET A 90 -4.04 -18.00 2.09
N ASP A 91 -4.55 -16.91 1.52
CA ASP A 91 -4.30 -15.58 2.06
C ASP A 91 -5.23 -15.38 3.26
N LEU A 92 -4.65 -14.98 4.39
CA LEU A 92 -5.37 -14.82 5.65
C LEU A 92 -5.24 -13.39 6.16
N LEU A 93 -6.37 -12.74 6.40
CA LEU A 93 -6.46 -11.43 7.02
C LEU A 93 -7.06 -11.57 8.43
N GLY A 94 -6.34 -11.09 9.44
CA GLY A 94 -6.83 -10.98 10.82
C GLY A 94 -6.87 -9.52 11.25
N HIS A 95 -8.04 -9.03 11.67
CA HIS A 95 -8.19 -7.70 12.25
C HIS A 95 -8.17 -7.77 13.79
N SER A 96 -7.49 -6.83 14.46
CA SER A 96 -7.57 -6.61 15.90
C SER A 96 -7.37 -7.91 16.71
N ALA A 97 -8.33 -8.29 17.56
CA ALA A 97 -8.28 -9.53 18.36
C ALA A 97 -8.00 -10.79 17.51
N SER A 98 -8.56 -10.88 16.30
CA SER A 98 -8.32 -12.01 15.40
C SER A 98 -6.98 -11.94 14.68
N GLY A 99 -6.22 -10.85 14.80
CA GLY A 99 -4.80 -10.84 14.48
C GLY A 99 -3.99 -11.81 15.35
N ALA A 100 -4.36 -11.94 16.63
CA ALA A 100 -3.77 -12.96 17.52
C ALA A 100 -4.16 -14.39 17.07
N LEU A 101 -5.43 -14.60 16.69
CA LEU A 101 -5.89 -15.89 16.15
C LEU A 101 -5.16 -16.26 14.85
N ALA A 102 -5.06 -15.31 13.91
CA ALA A 102 -4.34 -15.52 12.65
C ALA A 102 -2.86 -15.85 12.89
N THR A 103 -2.23 -15.19 13.87
CA THR A 103 -0.85 -15.47 14.29
C THR A 103 -0.69 -16.87 14.88
N LEU A 104 -1.62 -17.30 15.76
CA LEU A 104 -1.62 -18.67 16.31
C LEU A 104 -1.83 -19.71 15.21
N TYR A 105 -2.71 -19.45 14.25
CA TYR A 105 -2.94 -20.33 13.11
C TYR A 105 -1.69 -20.42 12.21
N ALA A 106 -1.04 -19.31 11.90
CA ALA A 106 0.21 -19.30 11.14
C ALA A 106 1.35 -20.05 11.85
N ALA A 107 1.41 -19.97 13.19
CA ALA A 107 2.37 -20.73 13.99
C ALA A 107 2.08 -22.25 13.98
N ALA A 108 0.81 -22.64 13.99
CA ALA A 108 0.40 -24.05 14.00
C ALA A 108 0.44 -24.71 12.61
N HIS A 109 0.19 -23.93 11.55
CA HIS A 109 0.03 -24.39 10.17
C HIS A 109 0.80 -23.51 9.17
N PRO A 110 2.13 -23.32 9.33
CA PRO A 110 2.90 -22.40 8.50
C PRO A 110 2.87 -22.76 7.01
N GLU A 111 2.71 -24.04 6.68
CA GLU A 111 2.62 -24.53 5.30
C GLU A 111 1.29 -24.20 4.62
N ARG A 112 0.29 -23.72 5.37
CA ARG A 112 -1.05 -23.36 4.88
C ARG A 112 -1.24 -21.89 4.61
N ILE A 113 -0.25 -21.06 4.92
CA ILE A 113 -0.28 -19.63 4.65
C ILE A 113 0.38 -19.36 3.30
N ARG A 114 -0.34 -18.67 2.41
CA ARG A 114 0.25 -18.05 1.22
C ARG A 114 0.80 -16.67 1.57
N SER A 115 -0.04 -15.83 2.19
CA SER A 115 0.31 -14.52 2.73
C SER A 115 -0.53 -14.23 3.98
N LEU A 116 0.02 -13.47 4.93
CA LEU A 116 -0.67 -13.10 6.17
C LEU A 116 -0.82 -11.57 6.27
N VAL A 117 -2.03 -11.06 6.45
CA VAL A 117 -2.34 -9.64 6.63
C VAL A 117 -2.88 -9.42 8.04
N LEU A 118 -2.15 -8.66 8.85
CA LEU A 118 -2.48 -8.33 10.23
C LEU A 118 -2.86 -6.84 10.29
N VAL A 119 -4.14 -6.55 10.46
CA VAL A 119 -4.67 -5.18 10.48
C VAL A 119 -4.95 -4.80 11.92
N THR A 120 -4.26 -3.76 12.41
CA THR A 120 -4.40 -3.22 13.78
C THR A 120 -4.42 -4.34 14.83
N ALA A 121 -3.55 -5.34 14.61
CA ALA A 121 -3.64 -6.65 15.22
C ALA A 121 -3.15 -6.68 16.67
N ALA A 122 -3.90 -7.36 17.54
CA ALA A 122 -3.47 -7.62 18.91
C ALA A 122 -2.24 -8.55 18.92
N GLY A 123 -1.11 -8.08 19.45
CA GLY A 123 0.16 -8.83 19.52
C GLY A 123 0.23 -9.89 20.62
N ARG A 124 -0.88 -10.20 21.30
CA ARG A 124 -0.93 -11.09 22.49
C ARG A 124 -0.36 -12.48 22.23
N ALA A 125 -0.54 -13.02 21.02
CA ALA A 125 -0.01 -14.32 20.62
C ALA A 125 1.53 -14.38 20.68
N VAL A 126 2.21 -13.24 20.52
CA VAL A 126 3.68 -13.10 20.59
C VAL A 126 4.14 -12.36 21.85
N GLY A 127 3.23 -12.09 22.79
CA GLY A 127 3.55 -11.45 24.07
C GLY A 127 3.70 -9.93 23.98
N VAL A 128 3.20 -9.31 22.92
CA VAL A 128 3.17 -7.86 22.73
C VAL A 128 1.75 -7.37 23.02
N ASP A 129 1.55 -6.74 24.17
CA ASP A 129 0.27 -6.17 24.57
C ASP A 129 0.42 -4.68 24.86
N THR A 130 -0.67 -3.93 24.72
CA THR A 130 -0.75 -2.53 25.13
C THR A 130 -1.26 -2.49 26.57
N THR A 131 -0.52 -1.85 27.46
CA THR A 131 -0.98 -1.64 28.84
C THR A 131 -1.99 -0.50 28.93
N ASP A 132 -2.79 -0.44 29.99
CA ASP A 132 -3.73 0.67 30.22
C ASP A 132 -3.00 2.03 30.27
N GLU A 133 -1.78 2.07 30.84
CA GLU A 133 -0.95 3.29 30.88
C GLU A 133 -0.46 3.70 29.49
N GLU A 134 -0.04 2.74 28.65
CA GLU A 134 0.37 3.01 27.28
C GLU A 134 -0.82 3.50 26.44
N TRP A 135 -2.00 2.90 26.64
CA TRP A 135 -3.22 3.29 25.95
C TRP A 135 -3.67 4.70 26.35
N ASP A 136 -3.73 5.01 27.66
CA ASP A 136 -4.14 6.32 28.17
C ASP A 136 -3.23 7.46 27.69
N LYS A 137 -1.94 7.17 27.51
CA LYS A 137 -0.99 8.07 26.88
C LYS A 137 -1.21 8.19 25.37
N ALA A 138 -1.43 7.08 24.68
CA ALA A 138 -1.58 7.07 23.22
C ALA A 138 -2.77 7.92 22.76
N VAL A 139 -3.87 7.93 23.52
CA VAL A 139 -5.05 8.74 23.16
C VAL A 139 -4.83 10.25 23.29
N GLU A 140 -3.74 10.71 23.91
CA GLU A 140 -3.38 12.14 23.94
C GLU A 140 -3.11 12.73 22.54
N VAL A 141 -2.86 11.89 21.53
CA VAL A 141 -2.75 12.31 20.12
C VAL A 141 -3.99 13.07 19.63
N PHE A 142 -5.14 12.84 20.27
CA PHE A 142 -6.41 13.49 19.95
C PHE A 142 -6.65 14.80 20.73
N ALA A 143 -5.71 15.30 21.54
CA ALA A 143 -5.93 16.42 22.47
C ALA A 143 -6.51 17.69 21.81
N GLU A 144 -6.12 17.97 20.57
CA GLU A 144 -6.57 19.14 19.81
C GLU A 144 -7.93 18.94 19.09
N ARG A 145 -8.55 17.76 19.22
CA ARG A 145 -9.84 17.46 18.57
C ARG A 145 -11.01 18.04 19.38
N PRO A 146 -12.03 18.65 18.75
CA PRO A 146 -13.15 19.28 19.47
C PRO A 146 -13.93 18.36 20.41
N TRP A 147 -14.05 17.07 20.07
CA TRP A 147 -14.75 16.06 20.88
C TRP A 147 -13.92 15.50 22.04
N TYR A 148 -12.60 15.75 22.05
CA TYR A 148 -11.66 15.13 22.98
C TYR A 148 -11.96 15.46 24.45
N PRO A 149 -12.22 16.72 24.86
CA PRO A 149 -12.44 17.02 26.28
C PRO A 149 -13.59 16.24 26.91
N GLU A 150 -14.70 16.06 26.18
CA GLU A 150 -15.86 15.29 26.65
C GLU A 150 -15.54 13.80 26.74
N SER A 151 -14.90 13.24 25.70
CA SER A 151 -14.53 11.81 25.65
C SER A 151 -13.47 11.46 26.70
N ARG A 152 -12.51 12.37 26.94
CA ARG A 152 -11.48 12.21 27.98
C ARG A 152 -12.08 12.25 29.38
N ALA A 153 -13.07 13.11 29.62
CA ALA A 153 -13.81 13.11 30.89
C ALA A 153 -14.59 11.80 31.10
N ALA A 154 -15.17 11.23 30.04
CA ALA A 154 -15.88 9.96 30.11
C ALA A 154 -14.96 8.78 30.50
N LEU A 155 -13.69 8.77 30.08
CA LEU A 155 -12.71 7.75 30.50
C LEU A 155 -12.56 7.67 32.03
N SER A 156 -12.67 8.80 32.73
CA SER A 156 -12.58 8.85 34.20
C SER A 156 -13.78 8.21 34.93
N THR A 157 -14.81 7.82 34.18
CA THR A 157 -16.00 7.13 34.70
C THR A 157 -15.87 5.60 34.63
N ILE A 158 -14.82 5.09 33.97
CA ILE A 158 -14.54 3.66 33.88
C ILE A 158 -14.08 3.17 35.26
N GLY A 159 -14.66 2.06 35.71
CA GLY A 159 -14.28 1.36 36.92
C GLY A 159 -14.40 -0.16 36.76
N PRO A 160 -14.08 -0.94 37.81
CA PRO A 160 -14.06 -2.41 37.75
C PRO A 160 -15.40 -3.04 37.33
N ASP A 161 -16.51 -2.37 37.61
CA ASP A 161 -17.86 -2.86 37.34
C ASP A 161 -18.50 -2.25 36.07
N THR A 162 -17.74 -1.45 35.30
CA THR A 162 -18.26 -0.87 34.06
C THR A 162 -18.59 -1.98 33.06
N PRO A 163 -19.85 -2.10 32.59
CA PRO A 163 -20.20 -3.14 31.62
C PRO A 163 -19.42 -2.98 30.31
N LEU A 164 -18.99 -4.09 29.70
CA LEU A 164 -18.24 -4.08 28.44
C LEU A 164 -18.89 -3.26 27.31
N PRO A 165 -20.22 -3.28 27.10
CA PRO A 165 -20.86 -2.40 26.11
C PRO A 165 -20.61 -0.91 26.39
N ARG A 166 -20.69 -0.50 27.67
CA ARG A 166 -20.45 0.88 28.09
C ARG A 166 -18.98 1.25 27.97
N LEU A 167 -18.07 0.32 28.28
CA LEU A 167 -16.64 0.51 28.07
C LEU A 167 -16.35 0.79 26.60
N LEU A 168 -16.89 -0.04 25.69
CA LEU A 168 -16.72 0.13 24.24
C LEU A 168 -17.25 1.49 23.77
N GLU A 169 -18.43 1.91 24.24
CA GLU A 169 -19.01 3.22 23.91
C GLU A 169 -18.07 4.37 24.30
N ILE A 170 -17.50 4.34 25.51
CA ILE A 170 -16.61 5.40 26.01
C ILE A 170 -15.31 5.46 25.21
N VAL A 171 -14.72 4.33 24.84
CA VAL A 171 -13.43 4.30 24.14
C VAL A 171 -13.55 4.47 22.62
N SER A 172 -14.75 4.30 22.05
CA SER A 172 -14.98 4.32 20.60
C SER A 172 -14.42 5.55 19.87
N PRO A 173 -14.55 6.80 20.37
CA PRO A 173 -13.99 7.96 19.68
C PRO A 173 -12.48 7.89 19.45
N PHE A 174 -11.75 7.19 20.31
CA PHE A 174 -10.31 7.04 20.23
C PHE A 174 -9.85 5.90 19.31
N ALA A 175 -10.79 5.10 18.80
CA ALA A 175 -10.49 3.99 17.90
C ALA A 175 -10.49 4.39 16.41
N TYR A 176 -10.73 5.66 16.10
CA TYR A 176 -10.81 6.14 14.71
C TYR A 176 -9.91 7.35 14.54
N GLY A 177 -9.26 7.43 13.40
CA GLY A 177 -8.45 8.57 13.01
C GLY A 177 -9.29 9.82 12.75
N ARG A 178 -10.56 9.63 12.39
CA ARG A 178 -11.60 10.66 12.30
C ARG A 178 -12.88 10.24 13.02
N TRP A 179 -13.54 11.19 13.68
CA TRP A 179 -14.79 10.94 14.42
C TRP A 179 -15.98 11.67 13.78
N ASP A 180 -16.25 11.33 12.52
CA ASP A 180 -17.37 11.85 11.74
C ASP A 180 -18.59 10.91 11.75
N ALA A 181 -19.62 11.23 10.96
CA ALA A 181 -20.85 10.44 10.91
C ALA A 181 -20.63 8.98 10.48
N ALA A 182 -19.68 8.72 9.58
CA ALA A 182 -19.39 7.36 9.12
C ALA A 182 -18.71 6.54 10.22
N ALA A 183 -17.74 7.13 10.92
CA ALA A 183 -17.10 6.51 12.07
C ALA A 183 -18.09 6.22 13.22
N GLN A 184 -19.00 7.17 13.49
CA GLN A 184 -20.04 7.02 14.52
C GLN A 184 -21.05 5.92 14.17
N GLU A 185 -21.49 5.83 12.90
CA GLU A 185 -22.38 4.76 12.43
C GLU A 185 -21.71 3.38 12.56
N HIS A 186 -20.45 3.28 12.14
CA HIS A 186 -19.67 2.05 12.25
C HIS A 186 -19.45 1.62 13.71
N ALA A 187 -19.19 2.56 14.61
CA ALA A 187 -19.03 2.29 16.04
C ALA A 187 -20.34 1.84 16.70
N ALA A 188 -21.47 2.48 16.37
CA ALA A 188 -22.77 2.20 16.96
C ALA A 188 -23.29 0.78 16.67
N ALA A 189 -22.84 0.15 15.58
CA ALA A 189 -23.23 -1.21 15.23
C ALA A 189 -22.65 -2.26 16.20
N ALA A 190 -21.48 -1.98 16.81
CA ALA A 190 -20.72 -2.94 17.58
C ALA A 190 -21.47 -3.53 18.79
N GLU A 191 -22.34 -2.73 19.43
CA GLU A 191 -23.14 -3.18 20.59
C GLU A 191 -23.96 -4.44 20.29
N ARG A 192 -24.49 -4.54 19.07
CA ARG A 192 -25.39 -5.62 18.63
C ARG A 192 -24.63 -6.80 18.01
N GLU A 193 -23.39 -6.56 17.58
CA GLU A 193 -22.57 -7.51 16.82
C GLU A 193 -21.67 -8.36 17.72
N ILE A 194 -21.38 -7.89 18.94
CA ILE A 194 -20.52 -8.59 19.90
C ILE A 194 -21.34 -9.52 20.80
N ARG A 195 -20.85 -10.75 20.94
CA ARG A 195 -21.30 -11.68 21.98
C ARG A 195 -20.50 -11.50 23.26
N TRP A 196 -20.96 -10.61 24.13
CA TRP A 196 -20.22 -10.16 25.31
C TRP A 196 -19.80 -11.27 26.28
N GLU A 197 -20.67 -12.26 26.53
CA GLU A 197 -20.33 -13.40 27.39
C GLU A 197 -19.18 -14.24 26.82
N ALA A 198 -19.19 -14.47 25.51
CA ALA A 198 -18.12 -15.20 24.82
C ALA A 198 -16.84 -14.35 24.72
N ALA A 199 -16.98 -13.04 24.52
CA ALA A 199 -15.87 -12.08 24.43
C ALA A 199 -14.98 -12.12 25.68
N SER A 200 -15.59 -12.24 26.88
CA SER A 200 -14.87 -12.37 28.15
C SER A 200 -14.03 -13.65 28.25
N ALA A 201 -14.39 -14.71 27.52
CA ALA A 201 -13.65 -15.96 27.50
C ALA A 201 -12.54 -16.01 26.43
N TYR A 202 -12.57 -15.12 25.44
CA TYR A 202 -11.69 -15.17 24.27
C TYR A 202 -10.20 -15.13 24.63
N HIS A 203 -9.83 -14.24 25.54
CA HIS A 203 -8.46 -14.10 26.07
C HIS A 203 -8.23 -14.88 27.37
N GLY A 204 -9.05 -15.90 27.64
CA GLY A 204 -8.99 -16.66 28.89
C GLY A 204 -7.63 -17.33 29.16
N GLU A 205 -7.43 -17.78 30.40
CA GLU A 205 -6.17 -18.41 30.82
C GLU A 205 -5.77 -19.56 29.89
N GLY A 206 -4.50 -19.56 29.47
CA GLY A 206 -3.95 -20.55 28.54
C GLY A 206 -4.29 -20.31 27.06
N ALA A 207 -4.90 -19.18 26.69
CA ALA A 207 -5.13 -18.81 25.29
C ALA A 207 -3.83 -18.54 24.51
N TYR A 208 -2.75 -18.18 25.20
CA TYR A 208 -1.49 -17.76 24.58
C TYR A 208 -0.29 -18.40 25.28
N ASP A 209 0.66 -18.85 24.47
CA ASP A 209 2.03 -19.19 24.87
C ASP A 209 3.01 -18.42 23.97
N PRO A 210 3.36 -17.17 24.34
CA PRO A 210 4.20 -16.31 23.52
C PRO A 210 5.58 -16.87 23.18
N GLU A 211 6.17 -17.69 24.04
CA GLU A 211 7.48 -18.28 23.77
C GLU A 211 7.37 -19.35 22.68
N THR A 212 6.39 -20.25 22.82
CA THR A 212 6.14 -21.29 21.82
C THR A 212 5.71 -20.69 20.49
N THR A 213 4.82 -19.71 20.48
CA THR A 213 4.38 -19.03 19.25
C THR A 213 5.56 -18.38 18.53
N ARG A 214 6.36 -17.56 19.21
CA ARG A 214 7.52 -16.89 18.58
C ARG A 214 8.51 -17.90 18.01
N ARG A 215 8.77 -19.01 18.70
CA ARG A 215 9.63 -20.08 18.19
C ARG A 215 9.08 -20.69 16.91
N ALA A 216 7.78 -20.97 16.85
CA ALA A 216 7.15 -21.53 15.65
C ALA A 216 7.16 -20.56 14.46
N LEU A 217 6.93 -19.27 14.71
CA LEU A 217 6.94 -18.23 13.66
C LEU A 217 8.28 -18.07 12.95
N THR A 218 9.41 -18.47 13.57
CA THR A 218 10.72 -18.48 12.88
C THR A 218 10.75 -19.38 11.64
N GLY A 219 9.84 -20.35 11.55
CA GLY A 219 9.69 -21.25 10.39
C GLY A 219 8.65 -20.78 9.37
N LEU A 220 7.98 -19.64 9.57
CA LEU A 220 6.99 -19.12 8.64
C LEU A 220 7.70 -18.50 7.43
N ALA A 221 7.60 -19.15 6.27
CA ALA A 221 8.18 -18.65 5.02
C ALA A 221 7.27 -17.67 4.27
N ALA A 222 5.98 -17.59 4.64
CA ALA A 222 5.03 -16.70 4.00
C ALA A 222 5.28 -15.24 4.43
N PRO A 223 5.15 -14.27 3.51
CA PRO A 223 5.27 -12.86 3.83
C PRO A 223 4.13 -12.42 4.74
N VAL A 224 4.41 -11.42 5.58
CA VAL A 224 3.47 -10.84 6.54
C VAL A 224 3.36 -9.33 6.35
N LEU A 225 2.14 -8.82 6.20
CA LEU A 225 1.85 -7.39 6.30
C LEU A 225 1.35 -7.09 7.70
N MET A 226 2.04 -6.21 8.43
CA MET A 226 1.56 -5.57 9.63
C MET A 226 1.09 -4.16 9.28
N LEU A 227 -0.23 -3.93 9.28
CA LEU A 227 -0.82 -2.62 8.98
C LEU A 227 -1.34 -1.99 10.28
N ALA A 228 -0.72 -0.89 10.71
CA ALA A 228 -1.12 -0.10 11.87
C ALA A 228 -1.76 1.23 11.44
N GLY A 229 -2.71 1.74 12.22
CA GLY A 229 -3.13 3.14 12.11
C GLY A 229 -2.18 4.05 12.90
N GLU A 230 -1.81 5.20 12.34
CA GLU A 230 -0.96 6.19 13.02
C GLU A 230 -1.49 6.59 14.40
N TYR A 231 -2.81 6.73 14.52
CA TYR A 231 -3.50 7.17 15.74
C TYR A 231 -4.12 6.01 16.52
N ASP A 232 -3.86 4.76 16.15
CA ASP A 232 -4.35 3.62 16.92
C ASP A 232 -3.68 3.59 18.31
N ALA A 233 -4.50 3.49 19.35
CA ALA A 233 -4.05 3.42 20.73
C ALA A 233 -3.82 1.97 21.20
N GLY A 234 -4.30 0.97 20.46
CA GLY A 234 -4.26 -0.44 20.87
C GLY A 234 -4.49 -1.40 19.71
N PRO A 235 -3.43 -1.79 18.96
CA PRO A 235 -2.02 -1.50 19.20
C PRO A 235 -1.57 -0.13 18.68
N THR A 236 -0.59 0.49 19.34
CA THR A 236 0.13 1.64 18.76
C THR A 236 1.05 1.20 17.61
N PRO A 237 1.49 2.11 16.71
CA PRO A 237 2.49 1.78 15.69
C PRO A 237 3.77 1.16 16.26
N ALA A 238 4.19 1.59 17.46
CA ALA A 238 5.35 1.02 18.15
C ALA A 238 5.12 -0.44 18.56
N LYS A 239 3.92 -0.77 19.06
CA LYS A 239 3.54 -2.16 19.40
C LYS A 239 3.38 -3.01 18.15
N ALA A 240 2.84 -2.46 17.08
CA ALA A 240 2.78 -3.14 15.79
C ALA A 240 4.19 -3.47 15.27
N ALA A 241 5.16 -2.55 15.40
CA ALA A 241 6.55 -2.79 15.05
C ALA A 241 7.20 -3.89 15.91
N GLU A 242 6.95 -3.89 17.23
CA GLU A 242 7.44 -4.94 18.14
C GLU A 242 6.87 -6.32 17.77
N ALA A 243 5.57 -6.39 17.45
CA ALA A 243 4.94 -7.62 16.99
C ALA A 243 5.47 -8.06 15.61
N ALA A 244 5.66 -7.14 14.68
CA ALA A 244 6.20 -7.42 13.35
C ALA A 244 7.60 -8.03 13.41
N ALA A 245 8.44 -7.59 14.35
CA ALA A 245 9.79 -8.13 14.56
C ALA A 245 9.83 -9.61 14.97
N CYS A 246 8.69 -10.21 15.32
CA CYS A 246 8.59 -11.65 15.61
C CYS A 246 8.45 -12.52 14.34
N PHE A 247 8.26 -11.92 13.17
CA PHE A 247 8.13 -12.62 11.89
C PHE A 247 9.41 -12.41 11.06
N PRO A 248 9.87 -13.44 10.31
CA PRO A 248 11.11 -13.35 9.54
C PRO A 248 11.00 -12.45 8.29
N ASP A 249 9.80 -12.35 7.71
CA ASP A 249 9.51 -11.56 6.51
C ASP A 249 8.25 -10.73 6.74
N ALA A 250 8.42 -9.62 7.47
CA ALA A 250 7.33 -8.73 7.86
C ALA A 250 7.54 -7.34 7.25
N GLU A 251 6.55 -6.86 6.50
CA GLU A 251 6.42 -5.46 6.11
C GLU A 251 5.54 -4.74 7.13
N LEU A 252 6.03 -3.63 7.69
CA LEU A 252 5.23 -2.73 8.53
C LEU A 252 4.77 -1.53 7.71
N VAL A 253 3.45 -1.34 7.64
CA VAL A 253 2.82 -0.15 7.08
C VAL A 253 2.10 0.60 8.19
N VAL A 254 2.41 1.88 8.36
CA VAL A 254 1.67 2.79 9.24
C VAL A 254 0.82 3.69 8.35
N GLN A 255 -0.50 3.53 8.40
CA GLN A 255 -1.42 4.34 7.63
C GLN A 255 -1.63 5.69 8.32
N ALA A 256 -1.17 6.75 7.66
CA ALA A 256 -1.28 8.12 8.15
C ALA A 256 -2.74 8.50 8.42
N GLY A 257 -2.97 9.19 9.54
CA GLY A 257 -4.28 9.68 9.94
C GLY A 257 -5.32 8.61 10.29
N ALA A 258 -4.99 7.32 10.25
CA ALA A 258 -5.91 6.23 10.57
C ALA A 258 -5.79 5.79 12.03
N GLY A 259 -6.90 5.31 12.59
CA GLY A 259 -6.98 4.67 13.90
C GLY A 259 -7.09 3.14 13.76
N HIS A 260 -7.90 2.53 14.63
CA HIS A 260 -8.08 1.09 14.72
C HIS A 260 -8.82 0.47 13.51
N TYR A 261 -9.59 1.27 12.78
CA TYR A 261 -10.38 0.84 11.62
C TYR A 261 -9.92 1.55 10.34
N PRO A 262 -8.71 1.23 9.83
CA PRO A 262 -8.08 2.01 8.76
C PRO A 262 -8.89 2.08 7.47
N TRP A 263 -9.70 1.07 7.14
CA TRP A 263 -10.57 1.10 5.95
C TRP A 263 -11.80 2.03 6.12
N VAL A 264 -12.17 2.37 7.35
CA VAL A 264 -13.21 3.37 7.63
C VAL A 264 -12.60 4.77 7.59
N ASP A 265 -11.40 4.93 8.14
CA ASP A 265 -10.71 6.22 8.19
C ASP A 265 -10.27 6.69 6.80
N ASP A 266 -9.58 5.83 6.05
CA ASP A 266 -9.19 6.05 4.65
C ASP A 266 -9.16 4.72 3.91
N ALA A 267 -10.30 4.42 3.28
CA ALA A 267 -10.51 3.23 2.47
C ALA A 267 -9.47 3.10 1.34
N GLU A 268 -9.09 4.20 0.72
CA GLU A 268 -8.24 4.16 -0.45
C GLU A 268 -6.80 3.80 -0.08
N ALA A 269 -6.25 4.44 0.97
CA ALA A 269 -4.93 4.10 1.48
C ALA A 269 -4.84 2.66 2.01
N PHE A 270 -5.91 2.19 2.68
CA PHE A 270 -6.00 0.83 3.15
C PHE A 270 -5.97 -0.18 1.99
N VAL A 271 -6.85 0.01 1.00
CA VAL A 271 -6.94 -0.89 -0.17
C VAL A 271 -5.63 -0.91 -0.96
N ARG A 272 -5.00 0.25 -1.22
CA ARG A 272 -3.71 0.30 -1.94
C ARG A 272 -2.65 -0.55 -1.23
N SER A 273 -2.53 -0.41 0.09
CA SER A 273 -1.52 -1.14 0.89
C SER A 273 -1.76 -2.65 0.87
N VAL A 274 -3.01 -3.08 1.07
CA VAL A 274 -3.36 -4.51 1.08
C VAL A 274 -3.24 -5.13 -0.31
N VAL A 275 -3.66 -4.42 -1.36
CA VAL A 275 -3.55 -4.90 -2.75
C VAL A 275 -2.09 -5.01 -3.18
N ALA A 276 -1.25 -4.02 -2.85
CA ALA A 276 0.18 -4.06 -3.14
C ALA A 276 0.85 -5.28 -2.51
N PHE A 277 0.54 -5.55 -1.23
CA PHE A 277 1.13 -6.68 -0.52
C PHE A 277 0.67 -8.05 -1.04
N LEU A 278 -0.62 -8.17 -1.39
CA LEU A 278 -1.17 -9.45 -1.85
C LEU A 278 -0.84 -9.77 -3.31
N ASP A 279 -0.32 -8.82 -4.08
CA ASP A 279 0.14 -9.03 -5.46
C ASP A 279 1.62 -9.48 -5.46
N PRO A 280 1.92 -10.75 -5.82
CA PRO A 280 3.29 -11.26 -5.80
C PRO A 280 4.22 -10.62 -6.84
N GLU A 281 3.68 -9.89 -7.83
CA GLU A 281 4.50 -9.14 -8.80
C GLU A 281 4.91 -7.74 -8.27
N VAL A 282 4.27 -7.28 -7.19
CA VAL A 282 4.49 -5.96 -6.60
C VAL A 282 5.45 -6.09 -5.41
N ARG A 283 6.35 -5.12 -5.32
CA ARG A 283 7.25 -4.90 -4.19
C ARG A 283 7.12 -3.46 -3.74
N THR A 284 7.51 -3.17 -2.52
CA THR A 284 7.48 -1.81 -1.97
C THR A 284 8.89 -1.38 -1.54
N VAL A 285 9.12 -0.06 -1.56
CA VAL A 285 10.30 0.57 -0.97
C VAL A 285 9.90 1.93 -0.41
N THR A 286 10.36 2.26 0.79
CA THR A 286 10.10 3.58 1.38
C THR A 286 11.22 4.55 1.03
N VAL A 287 10.85 5.68 0.43
CA VAL A 287 11.76 6.78 0.08
C VAL A 287 11.26 8.04 0.76
N ASP A 288 12.05 8.61 1.67
CA ASP A 288 11.73 9.84 2.41
C ASP A 288 10.31 9.87 3.00
N GLY A 289 9.90 8.73 3.60
CA GLY A 289 8.58 8.57 4.22
C GLY A 289 7.44 8.19 3.27
N VAL A 290 7.67 8.12 1.96
CA VAL A 290 6.68 7.70 0.97
C VAL A 290 6.92 6.25 0.57
N ARG A 291 5.93 5.37 0.73
CA ARG A 291 5.99 3.98 0.23
C ARG A 291 5.72 3.99 -1.28
N LEU A 292 6.71 3.54 -2.05
CA LEU A 292 6.62 3.37 -3.49
C LEU A 292 6.42 1.89 -3.83
N ALA A 293 5.31 1.58 -4.51
CA ALA A 293 5.10 0.29 -5.14
C ALA A 293 5.91 0.23 -6.44
N TYR A 294 6.49 -0.93 -6.74
CA TYR A 294 7.18 -1.16 -8.00
C TYR A 294 7.10 -2.63 -8.41
N ARG A 295 7.20 -2.85 -9.72
CA ARG A 295 7.26 -4.19 -10.31
C ARG A 295 8.66 -4.47 -10.81
N VAL A 296 9.08 -5.73 -10.69
CA VAL A 296 10.40 -6.16 -11.17
C VAL A 296 10.31 -7.41 -12.01
N ARG A 297 10.94 -7.41 -13.19
CA ARG A 297 10.96 -8.54 -14.12
C ARG A 297 12.38 -8.79 -14.65
N GLY A 298 12.62 -10.00 -15.13
CA GLY A 298 13.89 -10.40 -15.76
C GLY A 298 14.92 -10.99 -14.78
N PRO A 299 16.04 -11.52 -15.31
CA PRO A 299 17.00 -12.31 -14.54
C PRO A 299 17.68 -11.50 -13.44
N GLU A 300 17.92 -12.13 -12.30
CA GLU A 300 18.75 -11.52 -11.26
C GLU A 300 20.19 -11.31 -11.77
N GLY A 301 20.79 -10.16 -11.44
CA GLY A 301 22.13 -9.78 -11.92
C GLY A 301 22.20 -9.24 -13.35
N ALA A 302 21.10 -9.28 -14.13
CA ALA A 302 21.05 -8.64 -15.45
C ALA A 302 21.13 -7.10 -15.34
N PRO A 303 21.63 -6.39 -16.37
CA PRO A 303 21.75 -4.93 -16.33
C PRO A 303 20.41 -4.24 -16.00
N PRO A 304 20.39 -3.27 -15.07
CA PRO A 304 19.14 -2.66 -14.62
C PRO A 304 18.60 -1.62 -15.59
N VAL A 305 17.29 -1.70 -15.84
CA VAL A 305 16.50 -0.69 -16.56
C VAL A 305 15.36 -0.23 -15.65
N VAL A 306 15.20 1.08 -15.48
CA VAL A 306 14.09 1.68 -14.71
C VAL A 306 13.16 2.42 -15.66
N LEU A 307 11.89 2.02 -15.68
CA LEU A 307 10.84 2.57 -16.53
C LEU A 307 9.96 3.52 -15.71
N VAL A 308 10.02 4.82 -16.00
CA VAL A 308 9.38 5.88 -15.22
C VAL A 308 8.20 6.45 -16.01
N HIS A 309 6.99 6.30 -15.48
CA HIS A 309 5.75 6.68 -16.16
C HIS A 309 5.47 8.19 -16.11
N GLY A 310 4.50 8.62 -16.92
CA GLY A 310 3.98 9.98 -16.99
C GLY A 310 2.85 10.27 -16.00
N ARG A 311 2.29 11.48 -16.09
CA ARG A 311 1.18 11.92 -15.22
C ARG A 311 -0.09 11.13 -15.55
N GLY A 312 -0.71 10.55 -14.53
CA GLY A 312 -1.95 9.75 -14.67
C GLY A 312 -1.74 8.31 -15.13
N GLU A 313 -0.50 7.92 -15.40
CA GLU A 313 -0.06 6.54 -15.65
C GLU A 313 0.43 5.89 -14.35
N ASN A 314 0.87 4.64 -14.42
CA ASN A 314 1.60 3.93 -13.37
C ASN A 314 2.57 2.90 -14.00
N GLY A 315 3.25 2.10 -13.18
CA GLY A 315 4.21 1.10 -13.66
C GLY A 315 3.62 0.03 -14.59
N THR A 316 2.30 -0.18 -14.59
CA THR A 316 1.65 -1.16 -15.48
C THR A 316 1.51 -0.70 -16.93
N ASP A 317 1.56 0.62 -17.20
CA ASP A 317 1.56 1.17 -18.56
C ASP A 317 2.80 0.69 -19.35
N TRP A 318 3.86 0.31 -18.64
CA TRP A 318 5.07 -0.25 -19.21
C TRP A 318 5.04 -1.78 -19.45
N ASN A 319 3.97 -2.50 -19.09
CA ASN A 319 3.95 -3.97 -19.08
C ASN A 319 4.42 -4.61 -20.40
N GLY A 320 4.02 -4.05 -21.55
CA GLY A 320 4.46 -4.54 -22.86
C GLY A 320 5.96 -4.39 -23.07
N ILE A 321 6.49 -3.19 -22.81
CA ILE A 321 7.93 -2.88 -22.94
C ILE A 321 8.76 -3.66 -21.92
N ALA A 322 8.30 -3.72 -20.66
CA ALA A 322 8.99 -4.42 -19.59
C ALA A 322 9.13 -5.91 -19.87
N ARG A 323 8.11 -6.55 -20.48
CA ARG A 323 8.17 -7.96 -20.88
C ARG A 323 9.27 -8.22 -21.90
N GLU A 324 9.39 -7.37 -22.91
CA GLU A 324 10.38 -7.53 -23.97
C GLU A 324 11.81 -7.28 -23.45
N LEU A 325 12.00 -6.25 -22.62
CA LEU A 325 13.30 -5.94 -22.02
C LEU A 325 13.70 -6.96 -20.94
N ALA A 326 12.74 -7.62 -20.29
CA ALA A 326 13.02 -8.63 -19.26
C ALA A 326 13.69 -9.91 -19.80
N ALA A 327 13.84 -10.06 -21.12
CA ALA A 327 14.57 -11.18 -21.71
C ALA A 327 16.07 -11.17 -21.33
N ASP A 328 16.65 -9.97 -21.23
CA ASP A 328 18.09 -9.75 -21.06
C ASP A 328 18.44 -8.64 -20.05
N HIS A 329 17.44 -7.91 -19.53
CA HIS A 329 17.62 -6.88 -18.51
C HIS A 329 16.83 -7.19 -17.24
N ARG A 330 17.26 -6.58 -16.14
CA ARG A 330 16.47 -6.52 -14.91
C ARG A 330 15.65 -5.23 -14.94
N VAL A 331 14.35 -5.35 -15.18
CA VAL A 331 13.46 -4.21 -15.42
C VAL A 331 12.68 -3.86 -14.16
N TYR A 332 12.75 -2.59 -13.75
CA TYR A 332 12.02 -2.00 -12.63
C TYR A 332 11.01 -1.00 -13.16
N ALA A 333 9.76 -1.08 -12.70
CA ALA A 333 8.70 -0.13 -13.06
C ALA A 333 8.02 0.36 -11.77
N PRO A 334 8.48 1.48 -11.17
CA PRO A 334 7.83 2.09 -10.02
C PRO A 334 6.53 2.79 -10.38
N ASP A 335 5.58 2.78 -9.46
CA ASP A 335 4.49 3.74 -9.38
C ASP A 335 5.05 4.95 -8.57
N LEU A 336 5.12 6.14 -9.16
CA LEU A 336 5.57 7.34 -8.44
C LEU A 336 4.52 7.81 -7.42
N ARG A 337 4.89 8.67 -6.46
CA ARG A 337 3.92 9.24 -5.50
C ARG A 337 2.64 9.71 -6.18
N GLY A 338 1.53 9.53 -5.48
CA GLY A 338 0.23 9.94 -5.99
C GLY A 338 -0.36 8.99 -7.04
N HIS A 339 0.38 7.98 -7.53
CA HIS A 339 -0.07 7.10 -8.61
C HIS A 339 -0.13 5.64 -8.17
N GLY A 340 -0.98 4.86 -8.86
CA GLY A 340 -1.02 3.40 -8.74
C GLY A 340 -1.19 2.93 -7.30
N LEU A 341 -0.30 2.04 -6.88
CA LEU A 341 -0.30 1.45 -5.54
C LEU A 341 0.65 2.15 -4.55
N SER A 342 1.30 3.23 -4.97
CA SER A 342 2.14 4.05 -4.08
C SER A 342 1.32 4.95 -3.18
N ASP A 343 1.97 5.47 -2.14
CA ASP A 343 1.36 6.43 -1.24
C ASP A 343 1.00 7.74 -1.96
N ARG A 344 -0.05 8.39 -1.44
CA ARG A 344 -0.56 9.67 -1.92
C ARG A 344 -0.42 10.71 -0.80
N PRO A 345 0.76 11.34 -0.68
CA PRO A 345 1.03 12.25 0.43
C PRO A 345 0.30 13.60 0.32
N GLY A 346 -0.32 13.90 -0.83
CA GLY A 346 -1.17 15.08 -1.01
C GLY A 346 -2.41 15.07 -0.13
N GLY A 347 -2.91 16.27 0.21
CA GLY A 347 -4.15 16.45 0.98
C GLY A 347 -4.13 16.01 2.45
N HIS A 348 -3.14 15.24 2.90
CA HIS A 348 -2.93 14.90 4.30
C HIS A 348 -1.76 15.73 4.81
N GLY A 349 -2.00 16.58 5.81
CA GLY A 349 -0.99 17.47 6.40
C GLY A 349 0.16 16.73 7.08
N LEU A 350 0.98 16.03 6.30
CA LEU A 350 2.31 15.59 6.67
C LEU A 350 3.06 16.85 7.12
N SER A 351 3.19 16.96 8.43
CA SER A 351 3.67 18.16 9.14
C SER A 351 5.14 18.50 8.87
N ASP A 352 5.81 17.73 8.03
CA ASP A 352 7.24 17.76 7.74
C ASP A 352 7.59 18.35 6.36
N GLY A 353 6.60 18.75 5.55
CA GLY A 353 6.84 19.46 4.29
C GLY A 353 7.19 18.57 3.09
N HIS A 354 6.92 17.26 3.17
CA HIS A 354 7.22 16.28 2.12
C HIS A 354 6.01 15.93 1.20
N GLY A 355 4.89 16.65 1.32
CA GLY A 355 3.64 16.38 0.59
C GLY A 355 3.51 16.95 -0.84
N GLY A 356 4.61 17.40 -1.46
CA GLY A 356 4.58 18.02 -2.78
C GLY A 356 4.46 17.04 -3.96
N TYR A 357 3.92 17.54 -5.08
CA TYR A 357 3.86 16.86 -6.38
C TYR A 357 4.54 17.66 -7.52
N GLY A 358 5.56 18.45 -7.18
CA GLY A 358 6.39 19.15 -8.15
C GLY A 358 7.36 18.20 -8.87
N PHE A 359 7.92 18.64 -10.00
CA PHE A 359 8.95 17.88 -10.71
C PHE A 359 10.17 17.57 -9.81
N GLU A 360 10.48 18.43 -8.86
CA GLU A 360 11.51 18.22 -7.84
C GLU A 360 11.20 17.09 -6.87
N ASP A 361 9.93 16.94 -6.48
CA ASP A 361 9.50 15.87 -5.60
C ASP A 361 9.64 14.51 -6.29
N PHE A 362 9.17 14.43 -7.55
CA PHE A 362 9.36 13.23 -8.38
C PHE A 362 10.83 12.94 -8.69
N ARG A 363 11.66 13.98 -8.87
CA ARG A 363 13.12 13.85 -9.02
C ARG A 363 13.73 13.21 -7.78
N ASP A 364 13.42 13.75 -6.60
CA ASP A 364 14.01 13.31 -5.35
C ASP A 364 13.57 11.87 -5.03
N GLU A 365 12.33 11.52 -5.34
CA GLU A 365 11.85 10.14 -5.27
C GLU A 365 12.53 9.19 -6.23
N LEU A 366 12.67 9.56 -7.51
CA LEU A 366 13.38 8.72 -8.47
C LEU A 366 14.84 8.50 -8.03
N GLY A 367 15.49 9.55 -7.53
CA GLY A 367 16.84 9.45 -6.98
C GLY A 367 16.91 8.55 -5.75
N GLY A 368 15.98 8.71 -4.81
CA GLY A 368 15.87 7.88 -3.61
C GLY A 368 15.58 6.42 -3.94
N PHE A 369 14.69 6.15 -4.89
CA PHE A 369 14.38 4.82 -5.40
C PHE A 369 15.63 4.14 -5.98
N LEU A 370 16.36 4.82 -6.86
CA LEU A 370 17.60 4.30 -7.44
C LEU A 370 18.65 4.01 -6.37
N ARG A 371 18.82 4.89 -5.37
CA ARG A 371 19.79 4.68 -4.29
C ARG A 371 19.37 3.55 -3.36
N ALA A 372 18.11 3.50 -2.94
CA ALA A 372 17.59 2.49 -2.02
C ALA A 372 17.71 1.07 -2.59
N LEU A 373 17.52 0.90 -3.90
CA LEU A 373 17.63 -0.39 -4.57
C LEU A 373 19.03 -0.68 -5.15
N GLY A 374 20.01 0.20 -4.93
CA GLY A 374 21.39 0.01 -5.42
C GLY A 374 21.51 0.05 -6.94
N LEU A 375 20.68 0.84 -7.63
CA LEU A 375 20.55 0.92 -9.09
C LEU A 375 21.38 2.05 -9.71
N ALA A 376 22.44 2.49 -9.05
CA ALA A 376 23.35 3.50 -9.62
C ALA A 376 23.95 3.01 -10.95
N GLY A 377 23.89 3.85 -11.98
CA GLY A 377 24.33 3.50 -13.33
C GLY A 377 23.29 2.75 -14.16
N ALA A 378 22.06 2.57 -13.66
CA ALA A 378 20.96 2.00 -14.44
C ALA A 378 20.61 2.85 -15.67
N THR A 379 20.01 2.19 -16.66
CA THR A 379 19.35 2.91 -17.75
C THR A 379 17.97 3.37 -17.27
N VAL A 380 17.71 4.66 -17.35
CA VAL A 380 16.40 5.24 -17.00
C VAL A 380 15.67 5.58 -18.30
N VAL A 381 14.51 4.96 -18.51
CA VAL A 381 13.59 5.27 -19.61
C VAL A 381 12.38 5.95 -19.00
N ALA A 382 12.14 7.21 -19.37
CA ALA A 382 11.19 8.05 -18.67
C ALA A 382 10.27 8.79 -19.63
N HIS A 383 8.97 8.73 -19.37
CA HIS A 383 7.93 9.32 -20.19
C HIS A 383 7.35 10.58 -19.55
N SER A 384 7.18 11.65 -20.33
CA SER A 384 6.43 12.86 -19.95
C SER A 384 6.85 13.43 -18.58
N MET A 385 5.97 13.39 -17.58
CA MET A 385 6.26 13.85 -16.21
C MET A 385 7.50 13.17 -15.62
N GLY A 386 7.61 11.85 -15.76
CA GLY A 386 8.78 11.09 -15.39
C GLY A 386 10.03 11.52 -16.15
N GLY A 387 9.89 11.91 -17.42
CA GLY A 387 10.97 12.48 -18.23
C GLY A 387 11.48 13.81 -17.66
N GLY A 388 10.57 14.67 -17.19
CA GLY A 388 10.91 15.90 -16.48
C GLY A 388 11.71 15.62 -15.20
N ALA A 389 11.21 14.72 -14.36
CA ALA A 389 11.89 14.29 -13.13
C ALA A 389 13.30 13.70 -13.41
N ALA A 390 13.40 12.83 -14.41
CA ALA A 390 14.66 12.20 -14.80
C ALA A 390 15.69 13.20 -15.35
N CYS A 391 15.24 14.22 -16.11
CA CYS A 391 16.08 15.35 -16.52
C CYS A 391 16.65 16.06 -15.29
N LEU A 392 15.79 16.47 -14.34
CA LEU A 392 16.24 17.18 -13.16
C LEU A 392 17.18 16.33 -12.29
N LEU A 393 16.99 15.01 -12.25
CA LEU A 393 17.86 14.10 -11.52
C LEU A 393 19.23 14.00 -12.18
N ALA A 394 19.27 13.85 -13.51
CA ALA A 394 20.51 13.80 -14.28
C ALA A 394 21.32 15.11 -14.18
N GLN A 395 20.64 16.25 -13.99
CA GLN A 395 21.28 17.56 -13.71
C GLN A 395 21.86 17.64 -12.30
N ARG A 396 21.09 17.18 -11.30
CA ARG A 396 21.43 17.31 -9.87
C ARG A 396 22.52 16.32 -9.45
N GLU A 397 22.46 15.08 -9.95
CA GLU A 397 23.36 13.99 -9.57
C GLU A 397 23.98 13.30 -10.80
N PRO A 398 24.94 13.96 -11.46
CA PRO A 398 25.69 13.36 -12.55
C PRO A 398 26.33 12.03 -12.12
N GLY A 399 26.00 10.95 -12.82
CA GLY A 399 26.53 9.60 -12.56
C GLY A 399 25.58 8.65 -11.83
N LEU A 400 24.45 9.14 -11.29
CA LEU A 400 23.43 8.22 -10.76
C LEU A 400 22.70 7.46 -11.88
N ILE A 401 22.49 8.13 -13.02
CA ILE A 401 21.91 7.55 -14.24
C ILE A 401 23.02 7.20 -15.23
N GLY A 402 23.05 5.95 -15.69
CA GLY A 402 24.06 5.48 -16.66
C GLY A 402 23.70 5.80 -18.11
N ARG A 403 22.42 5.68 -18.48
CA ARG A 403 21.86 6.12 -19.76
C ARG A 403 20.48 6.71 -19.53
N LEU A 404 20.14 7.77 -20.25
CA LEU A 404 18.86 8.45 -20.12
C LEU A 404 18.08 8.34 -21.44
N VAL A 405 16.86 7.84 -21.38
CA VAL A 405 15.91 7.87 -22.51
C VAL A 405 14.70 8.69 -22.08
N LEU A 406 14.39 9.71 -22.87
CA LEU A 406 13.31 10.64 -22.62
C LEU A 406 12.26 10.52 -23.71
N GLU A 407 11.08 10.03 -23.37
CA GLU A 407 9.93 9.97 -24.27
C GLU A 407 9.02 11.16 -23.99
N GLU A 408 8.82 12.02 -25.00
CA GLU A 408 7.90 13.17 -24.92
C GLU A 408 8.03 13.99 -23.61
N PRO A 409 9.25 14.33 -23.15
CA PRO A 409 9.45 15.06 -21.88
C PRO A 409 9.00 16.53 -22.01
N PRO A 410 8.72 17.21 -20.89
CA PRO A 410 8.59 18.67 -20.90
C PRO A 410 9.92 19.32 -21.28
N ALA A 411 9.88 20.28 -22.21
CA ALA A 411 11.06 21.01 -22.68
C ALA A 411 11.51 22.17 -21.77
N PHE A 412 10.82 22.38 -20.64
CA PHE A 412 11.03 23.50 -19.72
C PHE A 412 10.97 24.89 -20.41
N LEU A 413 10.04 25.02 -21.35
CA LEU A 413 9.64 26.30 -21.94
C LEU A 413 8.26 26.67 -21.38
N PRO A 414 8.02 27.95 -21.01
CA PRO A 414 6.70 28.40 -20.61
C PRO A 414 5.67 28.06 -21.69
N LEU A 415 4.53 27.50 -21.26
CA LEU A 415 3.41 27.27 -22.17
C LEU A 415 2.80 28.60 -22.62
N ASP A 416 2.56 28.72 -23.92
CA ASP A 416 1.89 29.87 -24.54
C ASP A 416 0.78 29.39 -25.51
N PRO A 417 -0.52 29.61 -25.16
CA PRO A 417 -0.99 30.22 -23.93
C PRO A 417 -0.78 29.32 -22.71
N PRO A 418 -0.70 29.89 -21.49
CA PRO A 418 -0.67 29.10 -20.27
C PRO A 418 -1.96 28.28 -20.14
N ARG A 419 -1.84 27.06 -19.60
CA ARG A 419 -2.98 26.21 -19.24
C ARG A 419 -3.80 26.91 -18.14
N PRO A 420 -5.14 26.91 -18.24
CA PRO A 420 -5.99 27.38 -17.15
C PRO A 420 -5.87 26.43 -15.95
N VAL A 421 -6.33 26.89 -14.79
CA VAL A 421 -6.48 26.01 -13.61
C VAL A 421 -7.46 24.90 -13.97
N ALA A 422 -7.01 23.64 -13.90
CA ALA A 422 -7.81 22.49 -14.24
C ALA A 422 -8.82 22.18 -13.11
N GLU A 423 -10.08 21.94 -13.49
CA GLU A 423 -11.12 21.50 -12.56
C GLU A 423 -11.01 19.99 -12.34
N ARG A 424 -11.07 19.56 -11.08
CA ARG A 424 -11.06 18.13 -10.72
C ARG A 424 -12.32 17.45 -11.29
N PRO A 425 -12.19 16.38 -12.09
CA PRO A 425 -13.34 15.60 -12.54
C PRO A 425 -14.13 15.02 -11.37
N ASP A 426 -15.43 14.84 -11.56
CA ASP A 426 -16.26 14.11 -10.60
C ASP A 426 -15.87 12.63 -10.56
N GLY A 427 -16.00 12.02 -9.37
CA GLY A 427 -15.79 10.59 -9.18
C GLY A 427 -14.36 10.19 -8.77
N PRO A 428 -14.10 8.88 -8.74
CA PRO A 428 -12.79 8.33 -8.36
C PRO A 428 -11.75 8.56 -9.46
N LEU A 429 -10.51 8.78 -9.05
CA LEU A 429 -9.37 9.00 -9.94
C LEU A 429 -8.28 7.95 -9.67
N ALA A 430 -7.59 7.52 -10.72
CA ALA A 430 -6.51 6.55 -10.63
C ALA A 430 -5.22 7.12 -9.98
N PHE A 431 -5.18 8.43 -9.76
CA PHE A 431 -4.05 9.15 -9.17
C PHE A 431 -4.54 10.41 -8.43
N ASP A 432 -3.67 11.02 -7.63
CA ASP A 432 -3.96 12.26 -6.91
C ASP A 432 -4.07 13.47 -7.85
N TRP A 433 -5.20 14.17 -7.78
CA TRP A 433 -5.48 15.31 -8.65
C TRP A 433 -4.54 16.50 -8.42
N GLU A 434 -3.99 16.66 -7.22
CA GLU A 434 -3.06 17.75 -6.91
C GLU A 434 -1.81 17.72 -7.80
N ILE A 435 -1.46 16.55 -8.35
CA ILE A 435 -0.42 16.39 -9.35
C ILE A 435 -0.72 17.24 -10.59
N VAL A 436 -1.96 17.28 -11.08
CA VAL A 436 -2.34 18.07 -12.27
C VAL A 436 -2.12 19.54 -12.01
N THR A 437 -2.65 20.06 -10.90
CA THR A 437 -2.57 21.48 -10.57
C THR A 437 -1.13 21.93 -10.35
N THR A 438 -0.33 21.12 -9.66
CA THR A 438 1.07 21.44 -9.35
C THR A 438 1.95 21.41 -10.60
N THR A 439 1.86 20.33 -11.39
CA THR A 439 2.67 20.19 -12.60
C THR A 439 2.25 21.17 -13.70
N ASP A 440 0.96 21.49 -13.87
CA ASP A 440 0.53 22.50 -14.84
C ASP A 440 0.99 23.91 -14.46
N ALA A 441 1.00 24.26 -13.17
CA ALA A 441 1.58 25.52 -12.70
C ALA A 441 3.07 25.61 -13.07
N GLN A 442 3.84 24.53 -12.86
CA GLN A 442 5.25 24.45 -13.24
C GLN A 442 5.46 24.44 -14.75
N LEU A 443 4.57 23.85 -15.55
CA LEU A 443 4.67 23.91 -17.01
C LEU A 443 4.31 25.30 -17.58
N ASN A 444 3.38 26.01 -16.94
CA ASN A 444 3.03 27.39 -17.31
C ASN A 444 4.19 28.35 -17.03
N SER A 445 4.91 28.16 -15.93
CA SER A 445 6.02 29.01 -15.51
C SER A 445 7.19 28.18 -14.97
N PRO A 446 7.89 27.43 -15.84
CA PRO A 446 9.00 26.58 -15.41
C PRO A 446 10.17 27.42 -14.90
N ASP A 447 10.91 26.89 -13.93
CA ASP A 447 12.15 27.52 -13.49
C ASP A 447 13.13 27.56 -14.69
N PRO A 448 13.60 28.75 -15.11
CA PRO A 448 14.58 28.87 -16.19
C PRO A 448 15.86 28.04 -15.95
N ALA A 449 16.23 27.83 -14.70
CA ALA A 449 17.39 27.03 -14.31
C ALA A 449 17.28 25.57 -14.78
N TRP A 450 16.07 25.00 -14.88
CA TRP A 450 15.90 23.62 -15.37
C TRP A 450 16.30 23.48 -16.84
N ARG A 451 15.97 24.50 -17.66
CA ARG A 451 16.34 24.55 -19.08
C ARG A 451 17.83 24.82 -19.28
N GLU A 452 18.42 25.66 -18.42
CA GLU A 452 19.86 25.92 -18.43
C GLU A 452 20.66 24.70 -17.98
N GLY A 453 20.16 23.99 -16.97
CA GLY A 453 20.74 22.78 -16.43
C GLY A 453 20.80 21.62 -17.43
N LEU A 454 19.99 21.58 -18.48
CA LEU A 454 20.09 20.55 -19.53
C LEU A 454 21.52 20.40 -20.08
N ALA A 455 22.30 21.48 -20.11
CA ALA A 455 23.69 21.48 -20.55
C ALA A 455 24.67 20.76 -19.60
N THR A 456 24.26 20.47 -18.36
CA THR A 456 25.06 19.77 -17.35
C THR A 456 24.84 18.26 -17.35
N ILE A 457 23.84 17.76 -18.08
CA ILE A 457 23.57 16.32 -18.20
C ILE A 457 24.76 15.65 -18.90
N THR A 458 25.36 14.68 -18.21
CA THR A 458 26.52 13.92 -18.71
C THR A 458 26.16 12.50 -19.19
N ALA A 459 25.00 11.99 -18.79
CA ALA A 459 24.52 10.69 -19.23
C ALA A 459 24.26 10.71 -20.75
N PRO A 460 24.70 9.68 -21.49
CA PRO A 460 24.27 9.49 -22.87
C PRO A 460 22.75 9.55 -22.93
N THR A 461 22.21 10.41 -23.79
CA THR A 461 20.77 10.70 -23.82
C THR A 461 20.14 10.41 -25.19
N LEU A 462 19.01 9.72 -25.19
CA LEU A 462 18.09 9.57 -26.33
C LEU A 462 16.81 10.34 -26.02
N VAL A 463 16.37 11.19 -26.96
CA VAL A 463 15.07 11.85 -26.93
C VAL A 463 14.19 11.21 -28.00
N LEU A 464 13.06 10.65 -27.57
CA LEU A 464 12.04 10.06 -28.42
C LEU A 464 10.87 11.03 -28.55
N ALA A 465 10.63 11.46 -29.78
CA ALA A 465 9.61 12.41 -30.16
C ALA A 465 8.46 11.70 -30.91
N GLY A 466 7.22 12.10 -30.65
CA GLY A 466 5.98 11.47 -31.10
C GLY A 466 5.46 11.94 -32.46
N GLY A 467 6.12 12.93 -33.06
CA GLY A 467 5.73 13.53 -34.33
C GLY A 467 4.57 14.54 -34.19
N PRO A 468 4.06 15.07 -35.32
CA PRO A 468 3.08 16.16 -35.34
C PRO A 468 1.72 15.84 -34.71
N SER A 469 1.44 14.57 -34.42
CA SER A 469 0.22 14.15 -33.71
C SER A 469 0.31 14.29 -32.19
N SER A 470 1.50 14.55 -31.64
CA SER A 470 1.65 14.85 -30.22
C SER A 470 1.16 16.25 -29.88
N HIS A 471 0.67 16.41 -28.65
CA HIS A 471 0.36 17.71 -28.09
C HIS A 471 1.61 18.46 -27.61
N VAL A 472 2.76 17.78 -27.48
CA VAL A 472 4.05 18.41 -27.21
C VAL A 472 4.60 18.98 -28.52
N PRO A 473 4.91 20.29 -28.60
CA PRO A 473 5.48 20.86 -29.82
C PRO A 473 6.83 20.23 -30.14
N GLN A 474 6.97 19.68 -31.35
CA GLN A 474 8.16 18.92 -31.74
C GLN A 474 9.42 19.80 -31.80
N GLU A 475 9.26 21.08 -32.17
CA GLU A 475 10.36 22.06 -32.08
C GLU A 475 10.87 22.28 -30.65
N HIS A 476 10.05 22.03 -29.63
CA HIS A 476 10.49 22.13 -28.24
C HIS A 476 11.39 20.95 -27.88
N LEU A 477 11.09 19.75 -28.38
CA LEU A 477 11.94 18.57 -28.19
C LEU A 477 13.26 18.67 -28.94
N GLU A 478 13.25 19.26 -30.15
CA GLU A 478 14.48 19.61 -30.88
C GLU A 478 15.37 20.56 -30.06
N ARG A 479 14.78 21.60 -29.45
CA ARG A 479 15.50 22.56 -28.60
C ARG A 479 16.02 21.92 -27.31
N LEU A 480 15.26 21.02 -26.70
CA LEU A 480 15.70 20.25 -25.53
C LEU A 480 16.89 19.34 -25.90
N ALA A 481 16.76 18.54 -26.96
CA ALA A 481 17.83 17.66 -27.42
C ALA A 481 19.10 18.43 -27.78
N GLY A 482 18.97 19.57 -28.47
CA GLY A 482 20.10 20.43 -28.83
C GLY A 482 20.83 21.07 -27.65
N ARG A 483 20.24 21.10 -26.45
CA ARG A 483 20.87 21.61 -25.21
C ARG A 483 21.61 20.52 -24.43
N ILE A 484 21.22 19.26 -24.59
CA ILE A 484 21.84 18.15 -23.87
C ILE A 484 23.09 17.69 -24.64
N PRO A 485 24.30 17.72 -24.06
CA PRO A 485 25.51 17.33 -24.74
C PRO A 485 25.44 15.91 -25.31
N GLY A 486 25.58 15.80 -26.64
CA GLY A 486 25.61 14.51 -27.33
C GLY A 486 24.27 13.75 -27.39
N ALA A 487 23.15 14.40 -27.05
CA ALA A 487 21.85 13.77 -27.17
C ALA A 487 21.48 13.44 -28.62
N ARG A 488 20.79 12.31 -28.81
CA ARG A 488 20.22 11.91 -30.09
C ARG A 488 18.72 12.12 -30.05
N LEU A 489 18.15 12.77 -31.06
CA LEU A 489 16.70 12.87 -31.25
C LEU A 489 16.25 11.86 -32.30
N VAL A 490 15.21 11.10 -31.99
CA VAL A 490 14.53 10.19 -32.92
C VAL A 490 13.04 10.49 -32.86
N THR A 491 12.41 10.67 -34.02
CA THR A 491 10.96 10.88 -34.12
C THR A 491 10.29 9.60 -34.60
N ILE A 492 9.26 9.17 -33.88
CA ILE A 492 8.37 8.04 -34.17
C ILE A 492 6.95 8.61 -34.23
N GLU A 493 6.28 8.46 -35.37
CA GLU A 493 4.95 9.02 -35.62
C GLU A 493 3.85 8.26 -34.85
N ALA A 494 3.72 8.59 -33.56
CA ALA A 494 2.93 7.85 -32.57
C ALA A 494 2.10 8.73 -31.63
N GLY A 495 2.31 10.05 -31.67
CA GLY A 495 1.74 10.98 -30.70
C GLY A 495 2.45 10.90 -29.35
N HIS A 496 1.75 11.30 -28.28
CA HIS A 496 2.34 11.45 -26.95
C HIS A 496 2.77 10.11 -26.30
N LEU A 497 2.09 9.01 -26.62
CA LEU A 497 2.33 7.69 -26.02
C LEU A 497 3.04 6.78 -27.01
N VAL A 498 4.31 7.06 -27.29
CA VAL A 498 5.13 6.34 -28.28
C VAL A 498 5.29 4.87 -27.89
N HIS A 499 5.64 4.59 -26.63
CA HIS A 499 5.84 3.23 -26.12
C HIS A 499 4.58 2.36 -26.22
N ALA A 500 3.40 2.96 -26.04
CA ALA A 500 2.12 2.25 -26.11
C ALA A 500 1.62 2.11 -27.56
N SER A 501 1.78 3.15 -28.38
CA SER A 501 1.20 3.21 -29.73
C SER A 501 2.08 2.53 -30.78
N ARG A 502 3.41 2.56 -30.61
CA ARG A 502 4.41 1.99 -31.52
C ARG A 502 5.50 1.22 -30.75
N PRO A 503 5.15 0.18 -29.97
CA PRO A 503 6.09 -0.51 -29.08
C PRO A 503 7.29 -1.14 -29.82
N GLU A 504 7.09 -1.68 -31.03
CA GLU A 504 8.18 -2.29 -31.80
C GLU A 504 9.23 -1.27 -32.26
N GLU A 505 8.79 -0.11 -32.74
CA GLU A 505 9.67 0.99 -33.17
C GLU A 505 10.37 1.63 -31.97
N PHE A 506 9.65 1.79 -30.85
CA PHE A 506 10.20 2.23 -29.58
C PHE A 506 11.34 1.31 -29.12
N LEU A 507 11.09 0.00 -29.04
CA LEU A 507 12.11 -1.00 -28.66
C LEU A 507 13.29 -1.05 -29.65
N ALA A 508 13.04 -0.86 -30.94
CA ALA A 508 14.10 -0.77 -31.95
C ALA A 508 15.02 0.44 -31.67
N ALA A 509 14.44 1.60 -31.38
CA ALA A 509 15.21 2.81 -31.03
C ALA A 509 16.05 2.61 -29.75
N LEU A 510 15.49 1.93 -28.73
CA LEU A 510 16.24 1.57 -27.51
C LEU A 510 17.45 0.67 -27.82
N ARG A 511 17.27 -0.36 -28.66
CA ARG A 511 18.34 -1.28 -29.06
C ARG A 511 19.42 -0.60 -29.90
N GLU A 512 19.05 0.33 -30.76
CA GLU A 512 19.99 1.16 -31.53
C GLU A 512 20.78 2.13 -30.64
N PHE A 513 20.18 2.56 -29.54
CA PHE A 513 20.81 3.40 -28.55
C PHE A 513 21.73 2.64 -27.58
N GLY A 514 21.71 1.30 -27.63
CA GLY A 514 22.63 0.44 -26.88
C GLY A 514 21.99 -0.27 -25.69
N LEU A 515 20.66 -0.32 -25.59
CA LEU A 515 19.95 -1.28 -24.73
C LEU A 515 19.84 -2.62 -25.49
N ARG A 516 20.98 -3.31 -25.61
CA ARG A 516 21.07 -4.65 -26.20
C ARG A 516 21.45 -5.64 -25.12
N ALA A 517 21.09 -6.91 -25.32
CA ALA A 517 21.71 -8.01 -24.58
C ALA A 517 23.22 -7.82 -24.59
N SER A 518 23.87 -7.91 -23.42
CA SER A 518 25.31 -8.07 -23.39
C SER A 518 25.66 -9.27 -24.26
N ASP A 519 26.45 -9.05 -25.33
CA ASP A 519 27.10 -10.17 -26.01
C ASP A 519 27.93 -10.86 -24.94
N GLY A 520 27.49 -12.04 -24.50
CA GLY A 520 28.18 -12.79 -23.45
C GLY A 520 29.62 -13.07 -23.91
N GLU A 521 30.59 -12.59 -23.13
CA GLU A 521 31.98 -13.05 -23.21
C GLU A 521 32.13 -14.46 -22.64
#